data_AF-A0A915PYY0-F1
#
_entry.id   AF-A0A915PYY0-F1
#
_cell.length_a   1.000
_cell.length_b   1.000
_cell.length_c   1.000
_cell.angle_alpha   90.00
_cell.angle_beta   90.00
_cell.angle_gamma   90.00
#
_symmetry.space_group_name_H-M   'P 1'
#
loop_
_entity.id
_entity.type
_entity.pdbx_description
1 polymer ?
#
loop_
_entity_poly.entity_id
_entity_poly.type
_entity_poly.pdbx_seq_one_letter_code
_entity_poly.pdbx_strand_id
1 'polypeptide(L)'
;MVLVSAEKLKKIKNDGLYLPQFEKDSCGVGFVASIHGIATHQILCDGRTMLERLAHRGACACDNDSGDGAGVMTAIPDALYRKDLRNSEDEIELPPVGEYATGLLFLKNDSYEQAIEAFTDLAKGCNLRVIAWRKLQTNPEKIGAEARKTEPCIRQVFITAPYAGTDAELFRRNIYVLRKQAVVQLAKQKIECYVVSLNNSTIVYKGQFTPNQLYQYYSDLSNPEYVSHMAMVHSRFSTNTFPSWCRAQPHRMIAHNGEINTLRGNINFMHAREGVMRSQAYGDDLQKL
;
A
#
# COMPACT_ATOMS: atom_id res chain seq x y z
N MET A 1 27.57 -2.95 10.90
CA MET A 1 26.39 -3.34 11.70
C MET A 1 26.11 -4.82 11.42
N VAL A 2 25.91 -5.63 12.45
CA VAL A 2 25.82 -7.10 12.33
C VAL A 2 24.50 -7.48 11.67
N LEU A 3 24.54 -8.06 10.47
CA LEU A 3 23.36 -8.66 9.83
C LEU A 3 22.90 -9.88 10.64
N VAL A 4 21.60 -9.95 10.95
CA VAL A 4 21.01 -10.96 11.83
C VAL A 4 19.94 -11.72 11.06
N SER A 5 20.05 -13.06 10.98
CA SER A 5 19.08 -13.93 10.31
C SER A 5 17.72 -13.96 11.01
N ALA A 6 16.67 -14.39 10.31
CA ALA A 6 15.30 -14.50 10.84
C ALA A 6 15.19 -15.36 12.12
N GLU A 7 16.03 -16.39 12.26
CA GLU A 7 16.13 -17.20 13.49
C GLU A 7 16.76 -16.42 14.64
N LYS A 8 17.77 -15.62 14.33
CA LYS A 8 18.50 -14.80 15.29
C LYS A 8 17.64 -13.59 15.72
N LEU A 9 16.73 -13.13 14.87
CA LEU A 9 15.62 -12.21 15.19
C LEU A 9 14.63 -12.80 16.21
N LYS A 10 14.21 -14.06 16.03
CA LYS A 10 13.39 -14.78 17.02
C LYS A 10 14.11 -14.91 18.37
N LYS A 11 15.41 -15.18 18.33
CA LYS A 11 16.24 -15.30 19.53
C LYS A 11 16.42 -13.96 20.25
N ILE A 12 16.67 -12.85 19.53
CA ILE A 12 16.75 -11.50 20.12
C ILE A 12 15.41 -11.07 20.75
N LYS A 13 14.29 -11.48 20.16
CA LYS A 13 12.95 -11.19 20.69
C LYS A 13 12.67 -11.91 22.02
N ASN A 14 13.33 -13.04 22.27
CA ASN A 14 13.14 -13.84 23.48
C ASN A 14 14.26 -13.65 24.53
N ASP A 15 15.50 -13.36 24.11
CA ASP A 15 16.69 -13.31 24.97
C ASP A 15 17.42 -11.93 24.97
N GLY A 16 16.90 -10.92 24.26
CA GLY A 16 17.53 -9.59 24.12
C GLY A 16 16.81 -8.45 24.86
N LEU A 17 17.46 -7.29 24.99
CA LEU A 17 16.87 -6.07 25.58
C LEU A 17 15.84 -5.38 24.67
N TYR A 18 15.67 -5.86 23.43
CA TYR A 18 14.71 -5.31 22.49
C TYR A 18 13.29 -5.72 22.86
N LEU A 19 12.48 -4.74 23.27
CA LEU A 19 11.07 -4.92 23.55
C LEU A 19 10.26 -4.09 22.54
N PRO A 20 9.46 -4.73 21.66
CA PRO A 20 8.65 -4.03 20.65
C PRO A 20 7.72 -2.96 21.23
N GLN A 21 7.42 -3.01 22.53
CA GLN A 21 6.53 -2.08 23.24
C GLN A 21 7.17 -0.71 23.57
N PHE A 22 8.48 -0.54 23.41
CA PHE A 22 9.19 0.73 23.63
C PHE A 22 9.62 1.41 22.31
N GLU A 23 8.98 1.05 21.20
CA GLU A 23 9.23 1.64 19.88
C GLU A 23 8.96 3.15 19.88
N LYS A 24 9.89 3.93 19.31
CA LYS A 24 9.71 5.37 19.10
C LYS A 24 9.91 5.78 17.64
N ASP A 25 8.95 6.52 17.07
CA ASP A 25 8.92 6.95 15.68
C ASP A 25 8.78 8.49 15.60
N SER A 26 9.73 9.17 14.93
CA SER A 26 9.71 10.63 14.69
C SER A 26 9.50 10.93 13.21
N CYS A 27 8.31 10.62 12.69
CA CYS A 27 8.01 10.72 11.26
C CYS A 27 7.76 12.17 10.78
N GLY A 28 7.46 12.32 9.50
CA GLY A 28 6.82 13.51 8.93
C GLY A 28 5.59 13.12 8.12
N VAL A 29 4.50 13.86 8.25
CA VAL A 29 3.26 13.69 7.47
C VAL A 29 2.88 15.02 6.82
N GLY A 30 2.29 14.94 5.64
CA GLY A 30 1.87 16.12 4.89
C GLY A 30 0.70 15.81 3.94
N PHE A 31 -0.10 16.83 3.64
CA PHE A 31 -1.27 16.71 2.78
C PHE A 31 -1.46 17.97 1.93
N VAL A 32 -1.73 17.78 0.64
CA VAL A 32 -2.10 18.83 -0.31
C VAL A 32 -3.38 18.39 -1.01
N ALA A 33 -4.34 19.30 -1.16
CA ALA A 33 -5.56 19.03 -1.92
C ALA A 33 -6.07 20.28 -2.65
N SER A 34 -6.71 20.03 -3.79
CA SER A 34 -7.48 21.01 -4.53
C SER A 34 -8.83 21.21 -3.88
N ILE A 35 -9.11 22.41 -3.37
CA ILE A 35 -10.39 22.75 -2.71
C ILE A 35 -11.57 22.55 -3.67
N HIS A 36 -11.36 22.84 -4.96
CA HIS A 36 -12.38 22.69 -6.00
C HIS A 36 -12.41 21.27 -6.62
N GLY A 37 -11.62 20.32 -6.10
CA GLY A 37 -11.56 18.96 -6.62
C GLY A 37 -10.92 18.82 -8.02
N ILE A 38 -10.31 19.90 -8.53
CA ILE A 38 -9.67 19.89 -9.85
C ILE A 38 -8.37 19.09 -9.76
N ALA A 39 -8.30 17.99 -10.52
CA ALA A 39 -7.11 17.16 -10.61
C ALA A 39 -6.06 17.81 -11.50
N THR A 40 -4.85 17.99 -10.99
CA THR A 40 -3.73 18.54 -11.75
C THR A 40 -2.44 17.81 -11.40
N HIS A 41 -1.45 17.86 -12.29
CA HIS A 41 -0.12 17.32 -11.99
C HIS A 41 0.60 18.14 -10.90
N GLN A 42 0.28 19.43 -10.77
CA GLN A 42 0.86 20.32 -9.76
C GLN A 42 0.65 19.80 -8.34
N ILE A 43 -0.52 19.23 -8.02
CA ILE A 43 -0.79 18.64 -6.70
C ILE A 43 0.20 17.52 -6.37
N LEU A 44 0.57 16.71 -7.36
CA LEU A 44 1.58 15.67 -7.19
C LEU A 44 2.97 16.28 -6.98
N CYS A 45 3.34 17.32 -7.73
CA CYS A 45 4.60 18.05 -7.57
C CYS A 45 4.72 18.73 -6.20
N ASP A 46 3.63 19.30 -5.69
CA ASP A 46 3.58 19.92 -4.36
C ASP A 46 3.75 18.85 -3.27
N GLY A 47 3.07 17.70 -3.43
CA GLY A 47 3.27 16.52 -2.58
C GLY A 47 4.73 16.05 -2.58
N ARG A 48 5.36 15.99 -3.76
CA ARG A 48 6.79 15.66 -3.91
C ARG A 48 7.67 16.62 -3.14
N THR A 49 7.49 17.92 -3.38
CA THR A 49 8.26 18.98 -2.72
C THR A 49 8.10 18.90 -1.21
N MET A 50 6.89 18.63 -0.71
CA MET A 50 6.62 18.45 0.71
C MET A 50 7.36 17.23 1.27
N LEU A 51 7.31 16.09 0.57
CA LEU A 51 8.01 14.88 0.99
C LEU A 51 9.53 15.09 1.05
N GLU A 52 10.13 15.65 0.00
CA GLU A 52 11.58 15.95 -0.06
C GLU A 52 12.00 16.89 1.07
N ARG A 53 11.16 17.88 1.43
CA ARG A 53 11.40 18.78 2.56
C ARG A 53 11.32 18.08 3.91
N LEU A 54 10.71 16.90 4.02
CA LEU A 54 10.72 16.08 5.24
C LEU A 54 11.99 15.22 5.37
N ALA A 55 12.92 15.24 4.42
CA ALA A 55 14.15 14.45 4.45
C ALA A 55 15.01 14.68 5.71
N HIS A 56 15.04 15.90 6.25
CA HIS A 56 15.74 16.22 7.50
C HIS A 56 15.15 15.51 8.73
N ARG A 57 13.96 14.92 8.62
CA ARG A 57 13.29 14.11 9.64
C ARG A 57 13.28 12.61 9.31
N GLY A 58 13.93 12.19 8.21
CA GLY A 58 14.00 10.80 7.78
C GLY A 58 15.26 10.10 8.32
N ALA A 59 15.14 8.80 8.58
CA ALA A 59 16.26 7.93 8.91
C ALA A 59 16.73 7.21 7.65
N CYS A 60 18.04 7.00 7.56
CA CYS A 60 18.67 6.15 6.55
C CYS A 60 19.32 4.94 7.25
N ALA A 61 19.32 3.79 6.57
CA ALA A 61 19.95 2.57 7.03
C ALA A 61 21.48 2.70 6.98
N CYS A 62 22.18 1.62 7.36
CA CYS A 62 23.64 1.62 7.46
C CYS A 62 24.38 1.84 6.13
N ASP A 63 23.70 1.72 4.99
CA ASP A 63 24.22 2.02 3.67
C ASP A 63 24.09 3.52 3.30
N ASN A 64 23.54 4.36 4.21
CA ASN A 64 23.22 5.77 4.01
C ASN A 64 22.31 6.07 2.81
N ASP A 65 21.68 5.05 2.22
CA ASP A 65 20.91 5.17 0.98
C ASP A 65 19.55 4.47 1.06
N SER A 66 19.39 3.43 1.89
CA SER A 66 18.08 2.81 2.13
C SER A 66 17.33 3.58 3.23
N GLY A 67 16.23 4.25 2.92
CA GLY A 67 15.40 4.91 3.93
C GLY A 67 14.43 3.97 4.66
N ASP A 68 13.95 4.36 5.84
CA ASP A 68 13.02 3.55 6.65
C ASP A 68 11.63 3.38 6.04
N GLY A 69 11.25 4.27 5.12
CA GLY A 69 10.05 4.18 4.35
C GLY A 69 9.47 5.54 3.98
N ALA A 70 9.09 5.68 2.72
CA ALA A 70 8.37 6.84 2.23
C ALA A 70 7.21 6.41 1.34
N GLY A 71 6.23 7.28 1.21
CA GLY A 71 5.09 7.01 0.34
C GLY A 71 4.19 8.22 0.12
N VAL A 72 3.33 8.06 -0.87
CA VAL A 72 2.29 9.01 -1.26
C VAL A 72 0.98 8.27 -1.51
N MET A 73 -0.12 8.82 -1.02
CA MET A 73 -1.48 8.45 -1.40
C MET A 73 -2.07 9.57 -2.26
N THR A 74 -2.67 9.20 -3.36
CA THR A 74 -3.29 10.11 -4.33
C THR A 74 -4.68 9.62 -4.71
N ALA A 75 -5.44 10.47 -5.41
CA ALA A 75 -6.55 10.00 -6.20
C ALA A 75 -6.04 9.14 -7.37
N ILE A 76 -6.87 8.21 -7.84
CA ILE A 76 -6.53 7.37 -8.99
C ILE A 76 -6.32 8.24 -10.25
N PRO A 77 -5.14 8.19 -10.90
CA PRO A 77 -4.88 8.92 -12.14
C PRO A 77 -5.50 8.18 -13.36
N ASP A 78 -6.82 8.25 -13.51
CA ASP A 78 -7.57 7.47 -14.53
C ASP A 78 -7.00 7.61 -15.95
N ALA A 79 -6.70 8.84 -16.38
CA ALA A 79 -6.21 9.10 -17.73
C ALA A 79 -4.91 8.36 -18.04
N LEU A 80 -3.98 8.32 -17.08
CA LEU A 80 -2.71 7.60 -17.20
C LEU A 80 -2.96 6.09 -17.33
N TYR A 81 -3.76 5.51 -16.43
CA TYR A 81 -4.01 4.07 -16.42
C TYR A 81 -4.77 3.60 -17.65
N ARG A 82 -5.76 4.38 -18.11
CA ARG A 82 -6.53 4.07 -19.32
C ARG A 82 -5.65 4.09 -20.56
N LYS A 83 -4.74 5.07 -20.67
CA LYS A 83 -3.76 5.13 -21.76
C LYS A 83 -2.81 3.95 -21.73
N ASP A 84 -2.24 3.64 -20.57
CA ASP A 84 -1.27 2.55 -20.41
C ASP A 84 -1.88 1.18 -20.72
N LEU A 85 -3.11 0.91 -20.26
CA LEU A 85 -3.80 -0.35 -20.52
C LEU A 85 -4.27 -0.47 -21.96
N ARG A 86 -4.71 0.63 -22.58
CA ARG A 86 -5.05 0.62 -24.00
C ARG A 86 -3.84 0.34 -24.90
N ASN A 87 -2.65 0.79 -24.48
CA ASN A 87 -1.40 0.54 -25.19
C ASN A 87 -0.76 -0.83 -24.86
N SER A 88 -1.38 -1.63 -24.01
CA SER A 88 -0.90 -2.98 -23.71
C SER A 88 -1.27 -3.95 -24.83
N GLU A 89 -0.62 -5.12 -24.88
CA GLU A 89 -0.85 -6.13 -25.92
C GLU A 89 -2.31 -6.61 -25.98
N ASP A 90 -3.02 -6.52 -24.87
CA ASP A 90 -4.43 -6.95 -24.73
C ASP A 90 -5.44 -5.82 -25.04
N GLU A 91 -4.98 -4.61 -25.37
CA GLU A 91 -5.80 -3.42 -25.69
C GLU A 91 -6.97 -3.18 -24.71
N ILE A 92 -6.69 -3.31 -23.41
CA ILE A 92 -7.72 -3.33 -22.37
C ILE A 92 -8.38 -1.95 -22.19
N GLU A 93 -9.71 -1.94 -22.28
CA GLU A 93 -10.52 -0.77 -21.93
C GLU A 93 -11.01 -0.82 -20.47
N LEU A 94 -10.75 0.25 -19.72
CA LEU A 94 -11.25 0.40 -18.36
C LEU A 94 -12.72 0.86 -18.33
N PRO A 95 -13.53 0.39 -17.37
CA PRO A 95 -14.82 0.99 -17.06
C PRO A 95 -14.73 2.48 -16.69
N PRO A 96 -15.86 3.20 -16.60
CA PRO A 96 -15.91 4.56 -16.07
C PRO A 96 -15.29 4.68 -14.68
N VAL A 97 -14.80 5.88 -14.34
CA VAL A 97 -14.23 6.18 -13.01
C VAL A 97 -15.27 5.88 -11.92
N GLY A 98 -14.86 5.12 -10.91
CA GLY A 98 -15.73 4.68 -9.82
C GLY A 98 -16.33 3.29 -10.02
N GLU A 99 -16.43 2.81 -11.27
CA GLU A 99 -16.92 1.47 -11.63
C GLU A 99 -15.81 0.42 -11.75
N TYR A 100 -14.56 0.85 -11.60
CA TYR A 100 -13.43 -0.02 -11.38
C TYR A 100 -12.70 0.37 -10.10
N ALA A 101 -11.99 -0.60 -9.54
CA ALA A 101 -11.05 -0.38 -8.47
C ALA A 101 -9.67 -0.86 -8.88
N THR A 102 -8.66 -0.26 -8.29
CA THR A 102 -7.27 -0.64 -8.51
C THR A 102 -6.49 -0.59 -7.20
N GLY A 103 -5.36 -1.29 -7.20
CA GLY A 103 -4.56 -1.46 -6.02
C GLY A 103 -3.20 -2.04 -6.31
N LEU A 104 -2.21 -1.64 -5.54
CA LEU A 104 -0.88 -2.23 -5.58
C LEU A 104 -0.78 -3.40 -4.59
N LEU A 105 -0.20 -4.49 -5.05
CA LEU A 105 0.13 -5.67 -4.26
C LEU A 105 1.65 -5.85 -4.27
N PHE A 106 2.20 -6.10 -3.09
CA PHE A 106 3.56 -6.58 -2.92
C PHE A 106 3.53 -8.09 -2.81
N LEU A 107 4.16 -8.75 -3.79
CA LEU A 107 4.23 -10.20 -3.90
C LEU A 107 5.69 -10.64 -3.80
N LYS A 108 5.92 -11.92 -3.56
CA LYS A 108 7.26 -12.51 -3.63
C LYS A 108 7.63 -12.85 -5.07
N ASN A 109 8.88 -12.60 -5.48
CA ASN A 109 9.37 -12.85 -6.84
C ASN A 109 9.18 -14.30 -7.31
N ASP A 110 9.30 -15.28 -6.41
CA ASP A 110 9.24 -16.70 -6.80
C ASP A 110 7.79 -17.24 -6.87
N SER A 111 6.82 -16.52 -6.29
CA SER A 111 5.45 -17.01 -6.13
C SER A 111 4.39 -16.02 -6.62
N TYR A 112 4.77 -15.01 -7.40
CA TYR A 112 3.85 -13.94 -7.80
C TYR A 112 2.74 -14.46 -8.71
N GLU A 113 3.01 -15.44 -9.57
CA GLU A 113 2.02 -16.04 -10.49
C GLU A 113 0.93 -16.78 -9.71
N GLN A 114 1.34 -17.63 -8.77
CA GLN A 114 0.42 -18.32 -7.85
C GLN A 114 -0.41 -17.32 -7.03
N ALA A 115 0.20 -16.22 -6.59
CA ALA A 115 -0.51 -15.18 -5.86
C ALA A 115 -1.54 -14.45 -6.73
N ILE A 116 -1.22 -14.19 -8.00
CA ILE A 116 -2.13 -13.58 -8.98
C ILE A 116 -3.32 -14.50 -9.24
N GLU A 117 -3.09 -15.78 -9.45
CA GLU A 117 -4.15 -16.78 -9.68
C GLU A 117 -5.06 -16.89 -8.45
N ALA A 118 -4.47 -17.11 -7.27
CA ALA A 118 -5.22 -17.20 -6.02
C ALA A 118 -6.02 -15.94 -5.71
N PHE A 119 -5.46 -14.75 -5.97
CA PHE A 119 -6.18 -13.48 -5.82
C PHE A 119 -7.33 -13.36 -6.82
N THR A 120 -7.12 -13.79 -8.06
CA THR A 120 -8.14 -13.75 -9.12
C THR A 120 -9.32 -14.66 -8.80
N ASP A 121 -9.07 -15.85 -8.27
CA ASP A 121 -10.14 -16.77 -7.84
C ASP A 121 -10.87 -16.26 -6.60
N LEU A 122 -10.14 -15.67 -5.65
CA LEU A 122 -10.74 -15.05 -4.48
C LEU A 122 -11.62 -13.84 -4.85
N ALA A 123 -11.22 -13.07 -5.86
CA ALA A 123 -12.05 -11.99 -6.41
C ALA A 123 -13.36 -12.52 -6.99
N LYS A 124 -13.34 -13.62 -7.76
CA LYS A 124 -14.55 -14.28 -8.27
C LYS A 124 -15.49 -14.68 -7.13
N GLY A 125 -14.94 -15.27 -6.06
CA GLY A 125 -15.69 -15.64 -4.86
C GLY A 125 -16.31 -14.45 -4.10
N CYS A 126 -15.80 -13.24 -4.32
CA CYS A 126 -16.35 -11.99 -3.76
C CYS A 126 -17.29 -11.27 -4.73
N ASN A 127 -17.75 -11.93 -5.80
CA ASN A 127 -18.55 -11.34 -6.88
C ASN A 127 -17.87 -10.16 -7.58
N LEU A 128 -16.54 -10.24 -7.72
CA LEU A 128 -15.71 -9.26 -8.41
C LEU A 128 -15.01 -9.94 -9.59
N ARG A 129 -14.74 -9.17 -10.64
CA ARG A 129 -14.02 -9.62 -11.83
C ARG A 129 -12.71 -8.86 -11.94
N VAL A 130 -11.60 -9.59 -12.07
CA VAL A 130 -10.32 -8.99 -12.45
C VAL A 130 -10.36 -8.67 -13.95
N ILE A 131 -10.06 -7.43 -14.30
CA ILE A 131 -9.93 -6.95 -15.67
C ILE A 131 -8.51 -7.24 -16.17
N ALA A 132 -7.52 -6.81 -15.38
CA ALA A 132 -6.13 -6.80 -15.81
C ALA A 132 -5.16 -6.81 -14.63
N TRP A 133 -3.96 -7.30 -14.90
CA TRP A 133 -2.79 -7.14 -14.04
C TRP A 133 -1.73 -6.33 -14.79
N ARG A 134 -1.27 -5.25 -14.16
CA ARG A 134 -0.24 -4.36 -14.69
C ARG A 134 1.04 -4.53 -13.87
N LYS A 135 2.16 -4.79 -14.55
CA LYS A 135 3.50 -4.70 -13.96
C LYS A 135 3.90 -3.23 -13.90
N LEU A 136 4.26 -2.74 -12.73
CA LEU A 136 4.75 -1.37 -12.58
C LEU A 136 6.17 -1.26 -13.16
N GLN A 137 6.43 -0.17 -13.87
CA GLN A 137 7.76 0.19 -14.32
C GLN A 137 8.49 0.88 -13.15
N THR A 138 9.43 0.17 -12.55
CA THR A 138 10.22 0.64 -11.40
C THR A 138 11.70 0.81 -11.77
N ASN A 139 12.44 1.60 -11.01
CA ASN A 139 13.88 1.77 -11.15
C ASN A 139 14.64 1.28 -9.90
N PRO A 140 15.02 0.00 -9.83
CA PRO A 140 15.75 -0.57 -8.69
C PRO A 140 17.13 0.04 -8.43
N GLU A 141 17.71 0.75 -9.40
CA GLU A 141 19.00 1.42 -9.23
C GLU A 141 18.91 2.64 -8.30
N LYS A 142 17.71 3.18 -8.11
CA LYS A 142 17.46 4.36 -7.27
C LYS A 142 17.26 4.04 -5.80
N ILE A 143 17.29 2.76 -5.42
CA ILE A 143 17.18 2.33 -4.03
C ILE A 143 18.50 1.72 -3.54
N GLY A 144 18.75 1.92 -2.25
CA GLY A 144 19.91 1.36 -1.57
C GLY A 144 19.93 -0.18 -1.59
N ALA A 145 21.11 -0.74 -1.37
CA ALA A 145 21.35 -2.17 -1.50
C ALA A 145 20.51 -3.01 -0.52
N GLU A 146 20.26 -2.49 0.70
CA GLU A 146 19.43 -3.20 1.69
C GLU A 146 17.95 -3.22 1.30
N ALA A 147 17.41 -2.09 0.80
CA ALA A 147 16.05 -2.04 0.29
C ALA A 147 15.85 -2.99 -0.90
N ARG A 148 16.85 -3.07 -1.80
CA ARG A 148 16.82 -3.93 -2.99
C ARG A 148 16.75 -5.43 -2.66
N LYS A 149 17.42 -5.88 -1.59
CA LYS A 149 17.37 -7.30 -1.16
C LYS A 149 15.97 -7.76 -0.78
N THR A 150 15.13 -6.84 -0.31
CA THR A 150 13.77 -7.12 0.15
C THR A 150 12.71 -6.53 -0.78
N GLU A 151 13.12 -6.09 -1.96
CA GLU A 151 12.23 -5.52 -2.97
C GLU A 151 11.16 -6.53 -3.40
N PRO A 152 9.86 -6.20 -3.24
CA PRO A 152 8.79 -7.09 -3.63
C PRO A 152 8.55 -7.04 -5.14
N CYS A 153 7.96 -8.11 -5.66
CA CYS A 153 7.34 -8.11 -6.97
C CYS A 153 6.07 -7.24 -6.92
N ILE A 154 6.13 -6.02 -7.44
CA ILE A 154 5.00 -5.09 -7.41
C ILE A 154 4.07 -5.37 -8.60
N ARG A 155 2.79 -5.59 -8.30
CA ARG A 155 1.74 -5.79 -9.29
C ARG A 155 0.54 -4.91 -8.97
N GLN A 156 -0.01 -4.28 -9.99
CA GLN A 156 -1.25 -3.53 -9.90
C GLN A 156 -2.39 -4.36 -10.47
N VAL A 157 -3.47 -4.50 -9.72
CA VAL A 157 -4.68 -5.18 -10.18
C VAL A 157 -5.73 -4.14 -10.57
N PHE A 158 -6.52 -4.45 -11.59
CA PHE A 158 -7.73 -3.71 -11.96
C PHE A 158 -8.91 -4.65 -11.83
N ILE A 159 -9.93 -4.24 -11.07
CA ILE A 159 -11.12 -5.06 -10.80
C ILE A 159 -12.39 -4.25 -11.05
N THR A 160 -13.47 -4.95 -11.42
CA THR A 160 -14.80 -4.37 -11.62
C THR A 160 -15.85 -5.37 -11.20
N ALA A 161 -17.11 -4.97 -11.27
CA ALA A 161 -18.26 -5.85 -11.09
C ALA A 161 -19.40 -5.40 -12.03
N PRO A 162 -20.29 -6.32 -12.44
CA PRO A 162 -21.46 -5.94 -13.24
C PRO A 162 -22.36 -4.89 -12.57
N TYR A 163 -22.38 -4.86 -11.23
CA TYR A 163 -23.15 -3.92 -10.43
C TYR A 163 -22.35 -2.68 -10.00
N ALA A 164 -21.12 -2.48 -10.48
CA ALA A 164 -20.26 -1.40 -10.00
C ALA A 164 -20.83 0.00 -10.29
N GLY A 165 -21.51 0.18 -11.43
CA GLY A 165 -22.21 1.42 -11.77
C GLY A 165 -23.60 1.59 -11.13
N THR A 166 -24.25 0.50 -10.70
CA THR A 166 -25.60 0.55 -10.13
C THR A 166 -25.63 0.55 -8.61
N ASP A 167 -24.66 -0.09 -7.94
CA ASP A 167 -24.52 -0.14 -6.48
C ASP A 167 -23.05 0.08 -6.05
N ALA A 168 -22.67 1.34 -6.03
CA ALA A 168 -21.31 1.77 -5.66
C ALA A 168 -20.95 1.44 -4.20
N GLU A 169 -21.93 1.36 -3.29
CA GLU A 169 -21.68 1.00 -1.89
C GLU A 169 -21.42 -0.49 -1.72
N LEU A 170 -22.19 -1.34 -2.41
CA LEU A 170 -21.92 -2.78 -2.44
C LEU A 170 -20.56 -3.06 -3.09
N PHE A 171 -20.23 -2.36 -4.18
CA PHE A 171 -18.92 -2.48 -4.81
C PHE A 171 -17.77 -2.16 -3.85
N ARG A 172 -17.83 -1.02 -3.15
CA ARG A 172 -16.84 -0.65 -2.12
C ARG A 172 -16.75 -1.66 -0.99
N ARG A 173 -17.87 -2.20 -0.53
CA ARG A 173 -17.91 -3.24 0.51
C ARG A 173 -17.23 -4.53 0.05
N ASN A 174 -17.54 -5.01 -1.15
CA ASN A 174 -16.93 -6.24 -1.69
C ASN A 174 -15.44 -6.08 -1.94
N ILE A 175 -14.99 -4.89 -2.39
CA ILE A 175 -13.56 -4.58 -2.50
C ILE A 175 -12.86 -4.66 -1.13
N TYR A 176 -13.50 -4.13 -0.09
CA TYR A 176 -12.97 -4.19 1.27
C TYR A 176 -12.88 -5.63 1.79
N VAL A 177 -13.92 -6.44 1.57
CA VAL A 177 -13.94 -7.87 1.93
C VAL A 177 -12.85 -8.63 1.16
N LEU A 178 -12.75 -8.44 -0.16
CA LEU A 178 -11.69 -9.00 -1.00
C LEU A 178 -10.30 -8.67 -0.43
N ARG A 179 -10.05 -7.40 -0.09
CA ARG A 179 -8.77 -6.99 0.48
C ARG A 179 -8.45 -7.70 1.80
N LYS A 180 -9.44 -7.90 2.67
CA LYS A 180 -9.27 -8.58 3.96
C LYS A 180 -9.07 -10.08 3.78
N GLN A 181 -9.91 -10.71 2.96
CA GLN A 181 -9.84 -12.13 2.65
C GLN A 181 -8.56 -12.47 1.89
N ALA A 182 -8.06 -11.63 1.00
CA ALA A 182 -6.81 -11.85 0.30
C ALA A 182 -5.64 -12.05 1.29
N VAL A 183 -5.55 -11.23 2.33
CA VAL A 183 -4.49 -11.38 3.34
C VAL A 183 -4.62 -12.70 4.10
N VAL A 184 -5.84 -13.08 4.49
CA VAL A 184 -6.08 -14.30 5.28
C VAL A 184 -5.89 -15.57 4.45
N GLN A 185 -6.48 -15.63 3.27
CA GLN A 185 -6.53 -16.85 2.46
C GLN A 185 -5.20 -17.13 1.76
N LEU A 186 -4.51 -16.11 1.24
CA LEU A 186 -3.19 -16.32 0.65
C LEU A 186 -2.18 -16.76 1.73
N ALA A 187 -2.28 -16.19 2.94
CA ALA A 187 -1.45 -16.64 4.06
C ALA A 187 -1.70 -18.12 4.44
N LYS A 188 -2.95 -18.60 4.41
CA LYS A 188 -3.27 -20.03 4.62
C LYS A 188 -2.64 -20.94 3.55
N GLN A 189 -2.51 -20.45 2.33
CA GLN A 189 -1.82 -21.12 1.23
C GLN A 189 -0.30 -20.94 1.26
N LYS A 190 0.24 -20.28 2.30
CA LYS A 190 1.67 -19.92 2.44
C LYS A 190 2.19 -19.01 1.31
N ILE A 191 1.28 -18.24 0.70
CA ILE A 191 1.60 -17.25 -0.33
C ILE A 191 1.79 -15.90 0.37
N GLU A 192 2.98 -15.32 0.26
CA GLU A 192 3.27 -14.00 0.81
C GLU A 192 2.68 -12.91 -0.10
N CYS A 193 1.71 -12.17 0.44
CA CYS A 193 1.04 -11.07 -0.25
C CYS A 193 0.71 -9.93 0.72
N TYR A 194 1.05 -8.71 0.34
CA TYR A 194 0.64 -7.51 1.04
C TYR A 194 -0.10 -6.55 0.10
N VAL A 195 -1.39 -6.35 0.37
CA VAL A 195 -2.24 -5.44 -0.42
C VAL A 195 -2.04 -4.00 0.04
N VAL A 196 -1.14 -3.25 -0.61
CA VAL A 196 -0.78 -1.87 -0.27
C VAL A 196 -2.01 -0.96 -0.27
N SER A 197 -2.76 -1.02 -1.37
CA SER A 197 -4.04 -0.33 -1.56
C SER A 197 -4.93 -1.23 -2.43
N LEU A 198 -6.24 -1.06 -2.30
CA LEU A 198 -7.25 -1.61 -3.21
C LEU A 198 -8.51 -0.79 -2.97
N ASN A 199 -8.83 0.11 -3.90
CA ASN A 199 -9.92 1.07 -3.78
C ASN A 199 -10.36 1.59 -5.15
N ASN A 200 -11.53 2.23 -5.24
CA ASN A 200 -12.06 2.83 -6.47
C ASN A 200 -11.84 4.35 -6.57
N SER A 201 -11.20 4.96 -5.58
CA SER A 201 -10.96 6.42 -5.52
C SER A 201 -9.50 6.79 -5.30
N THR A 202 -8.77 6.01 -4.51
CA THR A 202 -7.40 6.34 -4.09
C THR A 202 -6.41 5.21 -4.38
N ILE A 203 -5.17 5.56 -4.65
CA ILE A 203 -4.05 4.62 -4.78
C ILE A 203 -2.89 5.05 -3.89
N VAL A 204 -2.09 4.10 -3.41
CA VAL A 204 -0.93 4.35 -2.56
C VAL A 204 0.32 3.79 -3.23
N TYR A 205 1.31 4.65 -3.43
CA TYR A 205 2.66 4.31 -3.85
C TYR A 205 3.59 4.49 -2.65
N LYS A 206 4.22 3.41 -2.19
CA LYS A 206 5.10 3.45 -1.01
C LYS A 206 6.16 2.37 -1.09
N GLY A 207 7.10 2.40 -0.17
CA GLY A 207 8.14 1.38 -0.08
C GLY A 207 9.26 1.81 0.85
N GLN A 208 10.32 1.03 0.87
CA GLN A 208 11.51 1.30 1.67
C GLN A 208 12.41 2.28 0.92
N PHE A 209 12.13 3.57 1.09
CA PHE A 209 12.78 4.67 0.38
C PHE A 209 13.19 5.76 1.34
N THR A 210 14.22 6.53 0.97
CA THR A 210 14.35 7.90 1.44
C THR A 210 13.31 8.78 0.76
N PRO A 211 12.94 9.94 1.34
CA PRO A 211 11.95 10.84 0.75
C PRO A 211 12.21 11.23 -0.71
N ASN A 212 13.48 11.36 -1.11
CA ASN A 212 13.88 11.75 -2.46
C ASN A 212 13.77 10.62 -3.49
N GLN A 213 13.81 9.36 -3.05
CA GLN A 213 13.86 8.20 -3.95
C GLN A 213 12.49 7.78 -4.46
N LEU A 214 11.41 8.03 -3.71
CA LEU A 214 10.05 7.56 -4.05
C LEU A 214 9.65 7.90 -5.50
N TYR A 215 9.83 9.17 -5.87
CA TYR A 215 9.44 9.69 -7.19
C TYR A 215 10.40 9.26 -8.31
N GLN A 216 11.64 8.88 -7.97
CA GLN A 216 12.62 8.36 -8.92
C GLN A 216 12.46 6.86 -9.16
N TYR A 217 11.94 6.13 -8.17
CA TYR A 217 11.72 4.70 -8.24
C TYR A 217 10.46 4.35 -9.04
N TYR A 218 9.32 5.00 -8.76
CA TYR A 218 8.08 4.76 -9.52
C TYR A 218 7.98 5.70 -10.72
N SER A 219 8.10 5.15 -11.91
CA SER A 219 8.00 5.93 -13.16
C SER A 219 6.66 6.65 -13.31
N ASP A 220 5.55 6.04 -12.87
CA ASP A 220 4.22 6.66 -12.85
C ASP A 220 4.23 8.04 -12.18
N LEU A 221 4.94 8.18 -11.05
CA LEU A 221 4.97 9.41 -10.26
C LEU A 221 5.77 10.53 -10.92
N SER A 222 6.59 10.20 -11.93
CA SER A 222 7.33 11.16 -12.74
C SER A 222 6.62 11.48 -14.05
N ASN A 223 5.50 10.81 -14.37
CA ASN A 223 4.76 11.04 -15.60
C ASN A 223 3.91 12.33 -15.50
N PRO A 224 4.05 13.31 -16.41
CA PRO A 224 3.24 14.53 -16.44
C PRO A 224 1.73 14.30 -16.58
N GLU A 225 1.31 13.16 -17.13
CA GLU A 225 -0.10 12.77 -17.25
C GLU A 225 -0.69 12.25 -15.93
N TYR A 226 0.14 12.05 -14.90
CA TYR A 226 -0.33 11.71 -13.57
C TYR A 226 -0.99 12.94 -12.94
N VAL A 227 -2.31 13.00 -12.99
CA VAL A 227 -3.10 14.05 -12.35
C VAL A 227 -3.83 13.52 -11.13
N SER A 228 -3.87 14.34 -10.07
CA SER A 228 -4.61 14.03 -8.85
C SER A 228 -5.16 15.32 -8.25
N HIS A 229 -6.29 15.22 -7.54
CA HIS A 229 -6.84 16.34 -6.78
C HIS A 229 -6.36 16.35 -5.31
N MET A 230 -5.66 15.30 -4.86
CA MET A 230 -5.05 15.22 -3.53
C MET A 230 -3.72 14.45 -3.53
N ALA A 231 -2.85 14.77 -2.58
CA ALA A 231 -1.63 14.02 -2.29
C ALA A 231 -1.36 14.03 -0.78
N MET A 232 -1.37 12.86 -0.15
CA MET A 232 -0.96 12.66 1.24
C MET A 232 0.39 11.96 1.27
N VAL A 233 1.41 12.63 1.79
CA VAL A 233 2.78 12.10 1.86
C VAL A 233 3.17 11.73 3.28
N HIS A 234 4.04 10.74 3.40
CA HIS A 234 4.61 10.35 4.68
C HIS A 234 6.07 9.92 4.52
N SER A 235 6.92 10.39 5.44
CA SER A 235 8.29 9.93 5.63
C SER A 235 8.41 9.30 7.01
N ARG A 236 8.83 8.03 7.05
CA ARG A 236 9.01 7.30 8.30
C ARG A 236 10.42 7.51 8.86
N PHE A 237 10.50 7.59 10.18
CA PHE A 237 11.75 7.51 10.95
C PHE A 237 11.55 6.50 12.06
N SER A 238 12.31 5.42 12.06
CA SER A 238 12.27 4.41 13.10
C SER A 238 13.59 4.31 13.83
N THR A 239 13.54 4.44 15.14
CA THR A 239 14.75 4.33 15.97
C THR A 239 15.13 2.89 16.30
N ASN A 240 14.23 1.93 16.08
CA ASN A 240 14.37 0.58 16.68
C ASN A 240 13.76 -0.58 15.86
N THR A 241 13.27 -0.36 14.63
CA THR A 241 12.72 -1.46 13.82
C THR A 241 13.51 -1.72 12.55
N PHE A 242 13.59 -3.00 12.15
CA PHE A 242 14.11 -3.35 10.84
C PHE A 242 13.19 -2.77 9.77
N PRO A 243 13.74 -1.99 8.83
CA PRO A 243 12.95 -1.37 7.80
C PRO A 243 12.31 -2.44 6.90
N SER A 244 11.08 -2.20 6.46
CA SER A 244 10.41 -3.09 5.53
C SER A 244 9.42 -2.33 4.65
N TRP A 245 9.31 -2.77 3.41
CA TRP A 245 8.41 -2.21 2.40
C TRP A 245 6.96 -2.10 2.88
N CYS A 246 6.47 -3.12 3.61
CA CYS A 246 5.10 -3.18 4.10
C CYS A 246 4.80 -2.19 5.25
N ARG A 247 5.83 -1.77 6.01
CA ARG A 247 5.70 -0.84 7.14
C ARG A 247 5.71 0.63 6.72
N ALA A 248 6.20 0.93 5.52
CA ALA A 248 6.10 2.26 4.96
C ALA A 248 4.64 2.74 4.95
N GLN A 249 4.46 4.03 5.07
CA GLN A 249 3.16 4.71 5.06
C GLN A 249 3.08 5.64 3.83
N PRO A 250 1.88 6.06 3.38
CA PRO A 250 0.57 5.89 4.00
C PRO A 250 0.03 4.45 4.12
N HIS A 251 -0.89 4.24 5.07
CA HIS A 251 -1.79 3.09 5.07
C HIS A 251 -2.99 3.33 4.15
N ARG A 252 -4.00 2.45 4.20
CA ARG A 252 -5.13 2.50 3.24
C ARG A 252 -6.05 3.71 3.42
N MET A 253 -6.02 4.35 4.60
CA MET A 253 -6.86 5.50 4.94
C MET A 253 -6.13 6.58 5.75
N ILE A 254 -4.97 6.25 6.34
CA ILE A 254 -4.30 7.11 7.32
C ILE A 254 -2.79 7.14 7.07
N ALA A 255 -2.20 8.31 7.30
CA ALA A 255 -0.79 8.47 7.59
C ALA A 255 -0.67 9.02 9.01
N HIS A 256 0.21 8.45 9.82
CA HIS A 256 0.29 8.69 11.25
C HIS A 256 1.68 9.19 11.62
N ASN A 257 1.72 10.39 12.20
CA ASN A 257 2.91 10.94 12.80
C ASN A 257 2.79 10.89 14.33
N GLY A 258 3.64 10.08 14.96
CA GLY A 258 3.66 9.89 16.41
C GLY A 258 3.50 8.42 16.80
N GLU A 259 3.14 8.19 18.07
CA GLU A 259 3.07 6.86 18.68
C GLU A 259 1.75 6.64 19.42
N ILE A 260 1.18 5.45 19.28
CA ILE A 260 -0.01 5.04 20.04
C ILE A 260 0.46 4.31 21.30
N ASN A 261 0.69 5.05 22.39
CA ASN A 261 1.21 4.51 23.65
C ASN A 261 0.26 3.51 24.35
N THR A 262 -1.01 3.50 23.98
CA THR A 262 -2.05 2.61 24.54
C THR A 262 -2.34 1.39 23.64
N LEU A 263 -1.45 1.07 22.69
CA LEU A 263 -1.67 0.05 21.65
C LEU A 263 -2.19 -1.28 22.19
N ARG A 264 -1.57 -1.82 23.24
CA ARG A 264 -1.96 -3.12 23.82
C ARG A 264 -3.39 -3.09 24.39
N GLY A 265 -3.76 -2.00 25.06
CA GLY A 265 -5.12 -1.80 25.55
C GLY A 265 -6.12 -1.77 24.40
N ASN A 266 -5.83 -1.01 23.35
CA ASN A 266 -6.68 -0.90 22.17
C ASN A 266 -6.88 -2.25 21.46
N ILE A 267 -5.80 -3.03 21.29
CA ILE A 267 -5.86 -4.39 20.71
C ILE A 267 -6.77 -5.29 21.56
N ASN A 268 -6.57 -5.32 22.89
CA ASN A 268 -7.38 -6.15 23.77
C ASN A 268 -8.87 -5.75 23.74
N PHE A 269 -9.16 -4.44 23.73
CA PHE A 269 -10.55 -3.96 23.61
C PHE A 269 -11.17 -4.34 22.27
N MET A 270 -10.40 -4.34 21.18
CA MET A 270 -10.91 -4.79 19.88
C MET A 270 -11.21 -6.29 19.87
N HIS A 271 -10.32 -7.14 20.39
CA HIS A 271 -10.57 -8.58 20.49
C HIS A 271 -11.82 -8.91 21.33
N ALA A 272 -12.06 -8.19 22.43
CA ALA A 272 -13.27 -8.38 23.23
C ALA A 272 -14.55 -7.96 22.47
N ARG A 273 -14.46 -6.98 21.56
CA ARG A 273 -15.58 -6.47 20.76
C ARG A 273 -15.85 -7.27 19.50
N GLU A 274 -14.84 -7.92 18.93
CA GLU A 274 -14.93 -8.69 17.68
C GLU A 274 -16.08 -9.71 17.71
N GLY A 275 -16.20 -10.50 18.78
CA GLY A 275 -17.21 -11.55 18.89
C GLY A 275 -18.66 -11.07 19.03
N VAL A 276 -18.87 -9.81 19.42
CA VAL A 276 -20.21 -9.21 19.59
C VAL A 276 -20.54 -8.16 18.52
N MET A 277 -19.61 -7.92 17.59
CA MET A 277 -19.77 -6.92 16.54
C MET A 277 -20.91 -7.32 15.61
N ARG A 278 -21.74 -6.33 15.24
CA ARG A 278 -22.81 -6.50 14.25
C ARG A 278 -22.79 -5.32 13.29
N SER A 279 -23.02 -5.58 12.02
CA SER A 279 -23.14 -4.55 11.00
C SER A 279 -24.24 -4.91 10.02
N GLN A 280 -25.22 -4.02 9.86
CA GLN A 280 -26.26 -4.17 8.83
C GLN A 280 -25.67 -4.12 7.42
N ALA A 281 -24.58 -3.36 7.24
CA ALA A 281 -23.96 -3.15 5.93
C ALA A 281 -23.18 -4.39 5.45
N TYR A 282 -22.61 -5.17 6.37
CA TYR A 282 -21.85 -6.39 6.05
C TYR A 282 -22.64 -7.67 6.28
N GLY A 283 -23.66 -7.68 7.13
CA GLY A 283 -24.46 -8.88 7.41
C GLY A 283 -23.56 -10.07 7.78
N ASP A 284 -23.74 -11.18 7.08
CA ASP A 284 -22.97 -12.42 7.28
C ASP A 284 -21.51 -12.30 6.80
N ASP A 285 -21.21 -11.38 5.89
CA ASP A 285 -19.84 -11.12 5.43
C ASP A 285 -18.96 -10.50 6.53
N LEU A 286 -19.55 -10.04 7.64
CA LEU A 286 -18.78 -9.56 8.79
C LEU A 286 -17.83 -10.63 9.33
N GLN A 287 -18.22 -11.91 9.28
CA GLN A 287 -17.36 -13.03 9.71
C GLN A 287 -16.16 -13.26 8.77
N LYS A 288 -16.18 -12.66 7.58
CA LYS A 288 -15.09 -12.70 6.60
C LYS A 288 -14.07 -11.56 6.82
N LEU A 289 -14.23 -10.69 7.81
CA LEU A 289 -13.30 -9.58 8.05
C LEU A 289 -12.22 -9.90 9.08
#